data_AF-A0A401PYG8-F1
#
_entry.id   AF-A0A401PYG8-F1
#
_cell.length_a   1.000
_cell.length_b   1.000
_cell.length_c   1.000
_cell.angle_alpha   90.00
_cell.angle_beta   90.00
_cell.angle_gamma   90.00
#
_symmetry.space_group_name_H-M   'P 1'
#
loop_
_entity.id
_entity.type
_entity.pdbx_description
1 polymer ?
#
loop_
_entity_poly.entity_id
_entity_poly.type
_entity_poly.pdbx_seq_one_letter_code
_entity_poly.pdbx_strand_id
1 'polypeptide(L)'
;MHMRTLGGIKVDHVKSLHYIGAGVAFPAGMVFVCLQCILTYKVAISLLDHWVGHIRVILTILALISLVLSGVFFIHESSLFQHAAAVCEWIFTVDVLVFYGTFSFDFASITNETVLAILRRGKSKPSKSPGGSASTHLNSNPESIAMI
;
A
#
# COMPACT_ATOMS: atom_id res chain seq x y z
N MET A 1 49.43 0.38 -20.98
CA MET A 1 48.22 1.25 -20.95
C MET A 1 46.95 0.39 -21.03
N HIS A 2 46.72 -0.51 -20.07
CA HIS A 2 45.59 -1.47 -20.12
C HIS A 2 44.76 -1.52 -18.82
N MET A 3 45.14 -0.79 -17.77
CA MET A 3 44.38 -0.71 -16.51
C MET A 3 43.38 0.44 -16.44
N ARG A 4 43.40 1.40 -17.39
CA ARG A 4 42.48 2.54 -17.40
C ARG A 4 41.13 2.24 -18.06
N THR A 5 41.07 1.20 -18.89
CA THR A 5 39.86 0.82 -19.65
C THR A 5 38.86 0.06 -18.78
N LEU A 6 39.32 -0.79 -17.84
CA LEU A 6 38.45 -1.53 -16.92
C LEU A 6 37.73 -0.61 -15.92
N GLY A 7 38.37 0.50 -15.53
CA GLY A 7 37.77 1.51 -14.64
C GLY A 7 36.65 2.30 -15.31
N GLY A 8 36.83 2.71 -16.57
CA GLY A 8 35.79 3.37 -17.36
C GLY A 8 34.56 2.48 -17.57
N ILE A 9 34.77 1.22 -17.98
CA ILE A 9 33.67 0.28 -18.24
C ILE A 9 32.83 0.01 -16.99
N LYS A 10 33.46 -0.16 -15.80
CA LYS A 10 32.72 -0.35 -14.54
C LYS A 10 31.93 0.90 -14.16
N VAL A 11 32.53 2.08 -14.29
CA VAL A 11 31.90 3.35 -13.94
C VAL A 11 30.72 3.68 -14.87
N ASP A 12 30.86 3.41 -16.17
CA ASP A 12 29.80 3.65 -17.16
C ASP A 12 28.65 2.65 -17.01
N HIS A 13 28.98 1.38 -16.69
CA HIS A 13 27.98 0.36 -16.41
C HIS A 13 27.17 0.67 -15.14
N VAL A 14 27.82 1.16 -14.07
CA VAL A 14 27.14 1.57 -12.83
C VAL A 14 26.23 2.77 -13.05
N LYS A 15 26.66 3.78 -13.83
CA LYS A 15 25.81 4.91 -14.18
C LYS A 15 24.60 4.48 -15.02
N SER A 16 24.82 3.67 -16.06
CA SER A 16 23.74 3.14 -16.88
C SER A 16 22.73 2.34 -16.07
N LEU A 17 23.20 1.50 -15.15
CA LEU A 17 22.33 0.71 -14.29
C LEU A 17 21.51 1.58 -13.34
N HIS A 18 22.11 2.63 -12.78
CA HIS A 18 21.42 3.59 -11.92
C HIS A 18 20.29 4.31 -12.68
N TYR A 19 20.54 4.79 -13.91
CA TYR A 19 19.52 5.45 -14.71
C TYR A 19 18.38 4.52 -15.10
N ILE A 20 18.69 3.27 -15.45
CA ILE A 20 17.68 2.25 -15.76
C ILE A 20 16.86 1.94 -14.50
N GLY A 21 17.54 1.79 -13.35
CA GLY A 21 16.90 1.56 -12.06
C GLY A 21 15.97 2.70 -11.67
N ALA A 22 16.44 3.94 -11.72
CA ALA A 22 15.65 5.14 -11.42
C ALA A 22 14.47 5.31 -12.39
N GLY A 23 14.73 5.12 -13.69
CA GLY A 23 13.73 5.21 -14.75
C GLY A 23 12.60 4.20 -14.64
N VAL A 24 12.83 3.04 -14.01
CA VAL A 24 11.78 2.05 -13.74
C VAL A 24 11.17 2.25 -12.35
N ALA A 25 11.99 2.51 -11.33
CA ALA A 25 11.57 2.60 -9.94
C ALA A 25 10.67 3.82 -9.68
N PHE A 26 10.99 4.98 -10.26
CA PHE A 26 10.21 6.18 -9.99
C PHE A 26 8.80 6.14 -10.59
N PRO A 27 8.59 5.73 -11.86
CA PRO A 27 7.24 5.57 -12.40
C PRO A 27 6.46 4.45 -11.71
N ALA A 28 7.11 3.33 -11.39
CA ALA A 28 6.45 2.24 -10.64
C ALA A 28 6.01 2.70 -9.24
N GLY A 29 6.87 3.44 -8.53
CA GLY A 29 6.55 4.07 -7.26
C GLY A 29 5.40 5.07 -7.37
N MET A 30 5.38 5.89 -8.42
CA MET A 30 4.26 6.82 -8.69
C MET A 30 2.94 6.11 -8.92
N VAL A 31 2.93 5.03 -9.71
CA VAL A 31 1.71 4.22 -9.91
C VAL A 31 1.25 3.64 -8.58
N PHE A 32 2.17 3.14 -7.75
CA PHE A 32 1.84 2.60 -6.43
C PHE A 32 1.19 3.64 -5.51
N VAL A 33 1.78 4.84 -5.35
CA VAL A 33 1.21 5.88 -4.47
C VAL A 33 -0.12 6.41 -4.99
N CYS A 34 -0.30 6.50 -6.32
CA CYS A 34 -1.58 6.87 -6.94
C CYS A 34 -2.67 5.83 -6.65
N LEU A 35 -2.38 4.54 -6.86
CA LEU A 35 -3.31 3.46 -6.55
C LEU A 35 -3.66 3.45 -5.07
N GLN A 36 -2.66 3.66 -4.20
CA GLN A 36 -2.87 3.68 -2.77
C GLN A 36 -3.72 4.88 -2.33
N CYS A 37 -3.55 6.07 -2.92
CA CYS A 37 -4.43 7.21 -2.66
C CYS A 37 -5.90 6.89 -2.96
N ILE A 38 -6.17 6.31 -4.13
CA ILE A 38 -7.53 5.92 -4.52
C ILE A 38 -8.10 4.91 -3.52
N LEU A 39 -7.29 3.92 -3.12
CA LEU A 39 -7.72 2.90 -2.17
C LEU A 39 -8.03 3.48 -0.79
N THR A 40 -7.20 4.40 -0.30
CA THR A 40 -7.43 5.06 1.00
C THR A 40 -8.79 5.76 1.04
N TYR A 41 -9.18 6.50 -0.01
CA TYR A 41 -10.51 7.12 -0.04
C TYR A 41 -11.66 6.12 -0.19
N LYS A 42 -11.46 5.00 -0.90
CA LYS A 42 -12.52 3.98 -1.05
C LYS A 42 -12.77 3.18 0.22
N VAL A 43 -11.76 3.05 1.08
CA VAL A 43 -11.83 2.27 2.33
C VAL A 43 -12.04 3.17 3.55
N ALA A 44 -11.92 4.49 3.43
CA ALA A 44 -12.12 5.43 4.52
C ALA A 44 -13.54 5.35 5.10
N ILE A 45 -13.65 4.95 6.37
CA ILE A 45 -14.91 4.92 7.12
C ILE A 45 -14.89 6.00 8.23
N SER A 46 -13.70 6.34 8.74
CA SER A 46 -13.49 7.31 9.82
C SER A 46 -13.03 8.69 9.32
N LEU A 47 -13.25 9.73 10.12
CA LEU A 47 -12.70 11.08 9.88
C LEU A 47 -11.16 11.07 9.86
N LEU A 48 -10.52 10.22 10.67
CA LEU A 48 -9.06 10.08 10.68
C LEU A 48 -8.56 9.49 9.35
N ASP A 49 -9.27 8.52 8.78
CA ASP A 49 -8.95 7.93 7.48
C ASP A 49 -9.05 8.97 6.36
N HIS A 50 -10.01 9.89 6.45
CA HIS A 50 -10.16 10.99 5.49
C HIS A 50 -9.00 11.99 5.57
N TRP A 51 -8.55 12.33 6.78
CA TRP A 51 -7.36 13.16 7.00
C TRP A 51 -6.09 12.53 6.43
N VAL A 52 -5.88 11.23 6.69
CA VAL A 52 -4.77 10.46 6.09
C VAL A 52 -4.89 10.45 4.57
N GLY A 53 -6.10 10.28 4.03
CA GLY A 53 -6.36 10.38 2.59
C GLY A 53 -5.93 11.72 1.98
N HIS A 54 -6.27 12.84 2.64
CA HIS A 54 -5.87 14.17 2.16
C HIS A 54 -4.35 14.35 2.17
N ILE A 55 -3.68 13.93 3.25
CA ILE A 55 -2.22 13.97 3.33
C ILE A 55 -1.60 13.14 2.20
N ARG A 56 -2.10 11.92 1.96
CA ARG A 56 -1.61 11.06 0.88
C ARG A 56 -1.79 11.68 -0.50
N VAL A 57 -2.91 12.36 -0.76
CA VAL A 57 -3.12 13.07 -2.04
C VAL A 57 -2.17 14.23 -2.19
N ILE A 58 -1.96 15.04 -1.16
CA ILE A 58 -1.01 16.16 -1.20
C ILE A 58 0.39 15.63 -1.50
N LEU A 59 0.85 14.61 -0.77
CA LEU A 59 2.15 13.97 -0.99
C LEU A 59 2.27 13.39 -2.41
N THR A 60 1.21 12.78 -2.94
CA THR A 60 1.21 12.21 -4.31
C THR A 60 1.29 13.29 -5.38
N ILE A 61 0.61 14.44 -5.18
CA ILE A 61 0.70 15.58 -6.09
C ILE A 61 2.11 16.17 -6.07
N LEU A 62 2.70 16.36 -4.88
CA LEU A 62 4.07 16.87 -4.72
C LEU A 62 5.10 15.91 -5.35
N ALA A 63 4.94 14.60 -5.14
CA ALA A 63 5.77 13.57 -5.77
C ALA A 63 5.65 13.60 -7.30
N LEU A 64 4.43 13.73 -7.84
CA LEU A 64 4.22 13.84 -9.29
C LEU A 64 4.91 15.07 -9.88
N ILE A 65 4.74 16.23 -9.25
CA ILE A 65 5.38 17.48 -9.69
C ILE A 65 6.91 17.32 -9.65
N SER A 66 7.45 16.81 -8.56
CA SER A 66 8.90 16.60 -8.38
C SER A 66 9.46 15.63 -9.43
N LEU A 67 8.76 14.53 -9.72
CA LEU A 67 9.20 13.58 -10.75
C LEU A 67 9.18 14.20 -12.16
N VAL A 68 8.13 14.94 -12.50
CA VAL A 68 8.05 15.62 -13.81
C VAL A 68 9.15 16.67 -13.95
N LEU A 69 9.38 17.48 -12.92
CA LEU A 69 10.45 18.49 -12.93
C LEU A 69 11.84 17.84 -13.03
N SER A 70 12.08 16.74 -12.31
CA SER A 70 13.32 15.96 -12.45
C SER A 70 13.53 15.53 -13.91
N GLY A 71 12.53 14.92 -14.54
CA GLY A 71 12.62 14.49 -15.94
C GLY A 71 12.88 15.64 -16.92
N VAL A 72 12.23 16.79 -16.73
CA VAL A 72 12.42 17.98 -17.59
C VAL A 72 13.83 18.57 -17.44
N PHE A 73 14.31 18.71 -16.20
CA PHE A 73 15.64 19.25 -15.93
C PHE A 73 16.76 18.28 -16.32
N PHE A 74 16.52 16.97 -16.24
CA PHE A 74 17.49 15.94 -16.62
C PHE A 74 17.86 15.97 -18.11
N ILE A 75 16.94 16.39 -18.99
CA ILE A 75 17.19 16.50 -20.44
C ILE A 75 18.21 17.63 -20.75
N HIS A 76 18.39 18.58 -19.85
CA HIS A 76 19.29 19.71 -20.08
C HIS A 76 20.73 19.38 -19.67
N GLU A 77 21.69 19.61 -20.58
CA GLU A 77 23.13 19.34 -20.40
C GLU A 77 23.84 20.24 -19.38
N SER A 78 23.19 21.32 -18.90
CA SER A 78 23.85 22.26 -17.98
C SER A 78 23.99 21.68 -16.57
N SER A 79 25.12 21.98 -15.91
CA SER A 79 25.37 21.56 -14.52
C SER A 79 24.32 22.07 -13.52
N LEU A 80 23.76 23.26 -13.76
CA LEU A 80 22.71 23.84 -12.91
C LEU A 80 21.41 23.03 -12.99
N PHE A 81 20.96 22.69 -14.19
CA PHE A 81 19.75 21.87 -14.37
C PHE A 81 19.94 20.44 -13.88
N GLN A 82 21.14 19.85 -14.00
CA GLN A 82 21.43 18.55 -13.40
C GLN A 82 21.37 18.57 -11.86
N HIS A 83 21.88 19.64 -11.24
CA HIS A 83 21.76 19.80 -9.79
C HIS A 83 20.30 19.99 -9.36
N ALA A 84 19.53 20.79 -10.11
CA ALA A 84 18.10 20.96 -9.87
C ALA A 84 17.33 19.63 -10.05
N ALA A 85 17.64 18.83 -11.08
CA ALA A 85 17.05 17.52 -11.29
C ALA A 85 17.33 16.59 -10.11
N ALA A 86 18.57 16.54 -9.64
CA ALA A 86 18.94 15.75 -8.46
C ALA A 86 18.16 16.20 -7.20
N VAL A 87 18.01 17.51 -6.97
CA VAL A 87 17.19 18.02 -5.86
C VAL A 87 15.74 17.57 -6.00
N CYS A 88 15.16 17.63 -7.20
CA CYS A 88 13.80 17.12 -7.46
C CYS A 88 13.66 15.62 -7.19
N GLU A 89 14.65 14.80 -7.56
CA GLU A 89 14.66 13.36 -7.24
C GLU A 89 14.71 13.09 -5.73
N TRP A 90 15.50 13.88 -5.00
CA TRP A 90 15.57 13.77 -3.55
C TRP A 90 14.25 14.16 -2.89
N ILE A 91 13.60 15.24 -3.35
CA ILE A 91 12.26 15.64 -2.87
C ILE A 91 11.26 14.51 -3.14
N PHE A 92 11.22 13.99 -4.36
CA PHE A 92 10.38 12.84 -4.72
C PHE A 92 10.60 11.65 -3.77
N THR A 93 11.86 11.32 -3.49
CA THR A 93 12.21 10.20 -2.61
C THR A 93 11.73 10.43 -1.18
N VAL A 94 11.90 11.64 -0.65
CA VAL A 94 11.43 12.01 0.70
C VAL A 94 9.90 11.98 0.77
N ASP A 95 9.20 12.51 -0.23
CA ASP A 95 7.73 12.46 -0.30
C ASP A 95 7.22 11.02 -0.28
N VAL A 96 7.84 10.13 -1.07
CA VAL A 96 7.51 8.70 -1.08
C VAL A 96 7.81 8.05 0.28
N LEU A 97 8.92 8.41 0.94
CA LEU A 97 9.25 7.88 2.27
C LEU A 97 8.22 8.32 3.33
N VAL A 98 7.84 9.61 3.33
CA VAL A 98 6.80 10.13 4.22
C VAL A 98 5.46 9.47 3.92
N PHE A 99 5.13 9.28 2.64
CA PHE A 99 3.95 8.53 2.22
C PHE A 99 3.96 7.12 2.79
N TYR A 100 5.08 6.39 2.71
CA TYR A 100 5.21 5.08 3.34
C TYR A 100 5.06 5.14 4.86
N GLY A 101 5.55 6.20 5.50
CA GLY A 101 5.34 6.45 6.93
C GLY A 101 3.86 6.49 7.31
N THR A 102 2.98 6.99 6.43
CA THR A 102 1.53 7.04 6.69
C THR A 102 0.89 5.66 6.87
N PHE A 103 1.50 4.59 6.35
CA PHE A 103 1.02 3.22 6.60
C PHE A 103 1.15 2.81 8.07
N SER A 104 2.03 3.45 8.84
CA SER A 104 2.12 3.19 10.29
C SER A 104 0.78 3.48 10.98
N PHE A 105 0.03 4.48 10.50
CA PHE A 105 -1.31 4.77 11.00
C PHE A 105 -2.33 3.71 10.57
N ASP A 106 -2.27 3.27 9.31
CA ASP A 106 -3.15 2.20 8.82
C ASP A 106 -2.96 0.92 9.64
N PHE A 107 -1.72 0.53 9.92
CA PHE A 107 -1.42 -0.69 10.68
C PHE A 107 -1.68 -0.52 12.19
N ALA A 108 -1.50 0.67 12.76
CA ALA A 108 -1.84 0.93 14.16
C ALA A 108 -3.34 0.79 14.45
N SER A 109 -4.19 1.00 13.44
CA SER A 109 -5.64 0.82 13.56
C SER A 109 -6.07 -0.66 13.61
N ILE A 110 -5.20 -1.60 13.24
CA ILE A 110 -5.51 -3.03 13.20
C ILE A 110 -5.43 -3.60 14.62
N THR A 111 -6.60 -3.88 15.21
CA THR A 111 -6.72 -4.51 16.53
C THR A 111 -6.59 -6.04 16.45
N ASN A 112 -6.22 -6.68 17.57
CA ASN A 112 -6.23 -8.15 17.71
C ASN A 112 -7.59 -8.77 17.35
N GLU A 113 -8.69 -8.07 17.65
CA GLU A 113 -10.05 -8.49 17.30
C GLU A 113 -10.26 -8.54 15.78
N THR A 114 -9.70 -7.59 15.04
CA THR A 114 -9.76 -7.56 13.57
C THR A 114 -8.98 -8.73 12.97
N VAL A 115 -7.78 -9.00 13.49
CA VAL A 115 -6.96 -10.15 13.09
C VAL A 115 -7.68 -11.46 13.38
N LEU A 116 -8.25 -11.60 14.58
CA LEU A 116 -8.98 -12.80 15.00
C LEU A 116 -10.26 -13.00 14.18
N ALA A 117 -10.97 -11.93 13.83
CA ALA A 117 -12.13 -11.98 12.94
C ALA A 117 -11.76 -12.47 11.53
N ILE A 118 -10.62 -12.02 10.97
CA ILE A 118 -10.11 -12.50 9.67
C ILE A 118 -9.72 -13.98 9.74
N LEU A 119 -8.98 -14.40 10.79
CA LEU A 119 -8.58 -15.80 10.99
C LEU A 119 -9.80 -16.74 11.16
N ARG A 120 -10.82 -16.30 11.90
CA ARG A 120 -12.08 -17.04 12.07
C ARG A 120 -12.88 -17.11 10.77
N ARG A 121 -12.94 -16.03 10.00
CA ARG A 121 -13.57 -15.99 8.66
C ARG A 121 -12.92 -16.98 7.69
N GLY A 122 -11.60 -17.14 7.74
CA GLY A 122 -10.88 -18.13 6.94
C GLY A 122 -11.17 -19.58 7.33
N LYS A 123 -11.57 -19.82 8.59
CA LYS A 123 -11.87 -21.16 9.13
C LYS A 123 -13.36 -21.53 9.06
N SER A 124 -14.25 -20.57 8.81
CA SER A 124 -15.71 -20.77 8.74
C SER A 124 -16.24 -20.98 7.31
N LYS A 125 -15.57 -21.79 6.48
CA LYS A 125 -16.26 -22.40 5.32
C LYS A 125 -17.18 -23.49 5.88
N PRO A 126 -18.51 -23.39 5.72
CA PRO A 126 -19.44 -24.32 6.34
C PRO A 126 -19.30 -25.69 5.69
N SER A 127 -19.13 -26.71 6.54
CA SER A 127 -19.44 -28.09 6.21
C SER A 127 -20.86 -28.15 5.63
N LYS A 128 -20.99 -28.72 4.43
CA LYS A 128 -22.27 -29.22 3.93
C LYS A 128 -22.85 -30.17 4.99
N SER A 129 -24.00 -29.84 5.54
CA SER A 129 -24.89 -30.82 6.17
C SER A 129 -26.22 -30.79 5.41
N PRO A 130 -26.50 -31.78 4.54
CA PRO A 130 -27.83 -31.98 3.99
C PRO A 130 -28.71 -32.61 5.08
N GLY A 131 -29.71 -31.87 5.52
CA GLY A 131 -30.78 -32.39 6.38
C GLY A 131 -31.73 -33.31 5.61
N GLY A 132 -32.28 -34.27 6.35
CA GLY A 132 -33.48 -35.05 6.03
C GLY A 132 -33.69 -36.08 7.14
N SER A 133 -34.87 -36.39 7.67
CA SER A 133 -36.23 -35.90 7.49
C SER A 133 -37.04 -36.37 8.71
N ALA A 134 -38.08 -35.58 9.06
CA ALA A 134 -39.34 -35.92 9.74
C ALA A 134 -39.45 -37.14 10.71
N SER A 135 -39.93 -36.86 11.93
CA SER A 135 -40.93 -37.70 12.61
C SER A 135 -41.59 -36.91 13.75
N THR A 136 -42.79 -36.40 13.47
CA THR A 136 -43.78 -35.98 14.46
C THR A 136 -44.34 -37.21 15.18
N HIS A 137 -44.19 -37.29 16.50
CA HIS A 137 -45.04 -38.16 17.32
C HIS A 137 -45.44 -37.42 18.61
N LEU A 138 -46.68 -36.93 18.60
CA LEU A 138 -47.41 -36.49 19.79
C LEU A 138 -47.63 -37.70 20.70
N ASN A 139 -47.37 -37.57 22.00
CA ASN A 139 -48.18 -38.29 22.99
C ASN A 139 -48.22 -37.56 24.33
N SER A 140 -49.43 -37.51 24.87
CA SER A 140 -49.97 -36.73 25.98
C SER A 140 -49.58 -37.29 27.35
N ASN A 141 -49.38 -36.42 28.36
CA ASN A 141 -50.08 -36.49 29.66
C ASN A 141 -49.80 -35.24 30.53
N PRO A 142 -50.81 -34.46 30.98
CA PRO A 142 -50.69 -33.64 32.18
C PRO A 142 -51.01 -34.49 33.42
N GLU A 143 -50.95 -33.90 34.62
CA GLU A 143 -51.36 -34.47 35.92
C GLU A 143 -50.26 -35.11 36.78
N SER A 144 -49.49 -34.26 37.48
CA SER A 144 -49.23 -34.43 38.91
C SER A 144 -48.81 -33.10 39.52
N ILE A 145 -49.79 -32.25 39.83
CA ILE A 145 -49.65 -31.16 40.79
C ILE A 145 -50.82 -31.29 41.76
N ALA A 146 -50.61 -32.08 42.81
CA ALA A 146 -51.21 -31.91 44.12
C ALA A 146 -49.99 -31.75 45.05
N MET A 147 -49.70 -30.58 45.63
CA MET A 147 -50.43 -29.89 46.70
C MET A 147 -50.81 -30.85 47.84
N ILE A 148 -49.83 -31.20 48.68
CA ILE A 148 -49.64 -30.77 50.09
C ILE A 148 -48.26 -31.26 50.55
#